data_AF-A0A2V9LVA9-F1
#
_entry.id   AF-A0A2V9LVA9-F1
#
_cell.length_a   1.000
_cell.length_b   1.000
_cell.length_c   1.000
_cell.angle_alpha   90.00
_cell.angle_beta   90.00
_cell.angle_gamma   90.00
#
_symmetry.space_group_name_H-M   'P 1'
#
loop_
_entity.id
_entity.type
_entity.pdbx_description
1 polymer ?
#
loop_
_entity_poly.entity_id
_entity_poly.type
_entity_poly.pdbx_seq_one_letter_code
_entity_poly.pdbx_strand_id
1 'polypeptide(L)'
;CCTGCAGSPACVPYCPVEDCMYWVPDPDHPPFGRIEVDPATCIGCKKCTSKGPDGSFLDGCPWDAIEMVPTEQVEARLGIKFSM
;
A
#
# COMPACT_ATOMS: atom_id res chain seq x y z
N CYS A 1 6.31 2.51 1.38
CA CYS A 1 5.45 3.72 1.49
C CYS A 1 5.13 4.17 0.06
N CYS A 2 3.88 4.41 -0.34
CA CYS A 2 3.56 4.71 -1.74
C CYS A 2 4.08 6.08 -2.16
N THR A 3 5.02 6.17 -3.11
CA THR A 3 5.63 7.44 -3.58
C THR A 3 4.84 8.14 -4.69
N GLY A 4 3.50 8.04 -4.67
CA GLY A 4 2.63 8.84 -5.53
C GLY A 4 1.87 8.02 -6.56
N CYS A 5 0.55 7.97 -6.40
CA CYS A 5 -0.37 7.33 -7.35
C CYS A 5 -0.76 8.26 -8.51
N ALA A 6 -0.03 9.36 -8.72
CA ALA A 6 -0.43 10.48 -9.58
C ALA A 6 -1.87 10.96 -9.31
N GLY A 7 -2.36 10.82 -8.07
CA GLY A 7 -3.73 11.16 -7.68
C GLY A 7 -4.81 10.10 -8.02
N SER A 8 -4.45 8.93 -8.57
CA SER A 8 -5.41 7.87 -8.90
C SER A 8 -5.24 6.66 -7.97
N PRO A 9 -6.12 6.45 -6.97
CA PRO A 9 -6.02 5.37 -5.99
C PRO A 9 -6.45 3.99 -6.56
N ALA A 10 -5.84 3.57 -7.67
CA ALA A 10 -6.22 2.36 -8.40
C ALA A 10 -6.13 1.08 -7.56
N CYS A 11 -5.28 1.02 -6.54
CA CYS A 11 -5.10 -0.15 -5.69
C CYS A 11 -6.22 -0.37 -4.67
N VAL A 12 -6.98 0.66 -4.32
CA VAL A 12 -8.01 0.59 -3.27
C VAL A 12 -9.10 -0.45 -3.62
N PRO A 13 -9.69 -0.46 -4.83
CA PRO A 13 -10.69 -1.47 -5.21
C PRO A 13 -10.15 -2.90 -5.31
N TYR A 14 -8.82 -3.09 -5.43
CA TYR A 14 -8.22 -4.43 -5.52
C TYR A 14 -7.89 -5.03 -4.15
N CYS A 15 -7.90 -4.22 -3.09
CA CYS A 15 -7.63 -4.73 -1.75
C CYS A 15 -8.82 -5.60 -1.30
N PRO A 16 -8.62 -6.89 -0.98
CA PRO A 16 -9.71 -7.76 -0.56
C PRO A 16 -10.15 -7.53 0.90
N VAL A 17 -9.48 -6.59 1.59
CA VAL A 17 -9.74 -6.26 3.00
C VAL A 17 -10.36 -4.86 3.03
N GLU A 18 -11.56 -4.77 3.60
CA GLU A 18 -12.22 -3.49 3.84
C GLU A 18 -11.37 -2.62 4.77
N ASP A 19 -11.38 -1.31 4.55
CA ASP A 19 -10.67 -0.33 5.41
C ASP A 19 -9.15 -0.58 5.55
N CYS A 20 -8.52 -1.25 4.59
CA CYS A 20 -7.08 -1.50 4.59
C CYS A 20 -6.26 -0.38 3.91
N MET A 21 -6.88 0.45 3.06
CA MET A 21 -6.17 1.45 2.26
C MET A 21 -6.86 2.80 2.26
N TYR A 22 -6.09 3.86 2.48
CA TYR A 22 -6.58 5.23 2.58
C TYR A 22 -5.77 6.17 1.70
N TRP A 23 -6.47 7.03 0.95
CA TRP A 23 -5.82 8.16 0.27
C TRP A 23 -5.57 9.27 1.28
N VAL A 24 -4.31 9.70 1.39
CA VAL A 24 -3.89 10.79 2.27
C VAL A 24 -3.12 11.85 1.47
N PRO A 25 -3.29 13.15 1.78
CA PRO A 25 -2.53 14.21 1.13
C PRO A 25 -1.02 14.02 1.28
N ASP A 26 -0.27 14.33 0.23
CA ASP A 26 1.18 14.40 0.26
C ASP A 26 1.61 15.86 0.47
N PRO A 27 2.00 16.25 1.70
CA PRO A 27 2.39 17.64 1.98
C PRO A 27 3.66 18.05 1.26
N ASP A 28 4.52 17.10 0.89
CA ASP A 28 5.77 17.37 0.18
C ASP A 28 5.54 17.58 -1.33
N HIS A 29 4.41 17.10 -1.88
CA HIS A 29 4.06 17.19 -3.29
C HIS A 29 2.60 17.64 -3.56
N PRO A 30 2.19 18.88 -3.23
CA PRO A 30 0.84 19.36 -3.55
C PRO A 30 0.60 19.48 -5.07
N PRO A 31 -0.62 19.22 -5.59
CA PRO A 31 -1.85 18.83 -4.89
C PRO A 31 -2.02 17.30 -4.74
N PHE A 32 -0.94 16.53 -4.90
CA PHE A 32 -1.01 15.08 -4.96
C PHE A 32 -1.20 14.44 -3.58
N GLY A 33 -1.46 13.13 -3.60
CA GLY A 33 -1.56 12.31 -2.41
C GLY A 33 -0.98 10.92 -2.63
N ARG A 34 -0.91 10.17 -1.54
CA ARG A 34 -0.38 8.81 -1.48
C ARG A 34 -1.43 7.87 -0.88
N ILE A 35 -1.27 6.58 -1.15
CA ILE A 35 -2.02 5.55 -0.44
C ILE A 35 -1.23 5.12 0.79
N GLU A 36 -1.88 5.21 1.94
CA GLU A 36 -1.45 4.63 3.20
C GLU A 36 -2.18 3.31 3.41
N VAL A 37 -1.43 2.28 3.76
CA VAL A 37 -1.96 0.94 4.04
C VAL A 37 -1.98 0.77 5.54
N ASP A 38 -3.11 0.39 6.11
CA ASP A 38 -3.21 0.05 7.52
C ASP A 38 -2.53 -1.30 7.78
N PRO A 39 -1.39 -1.32 8.50
CA PRO A 39 -0.67 -2.56 8.74
C PRO A 39 -1.40 -3.50 9.71
N ALA A 40 -2.37 -3.01 10.49
CA ALA A 40 -3.13 -3.86 11.41
C ALA A 40 -4.16 -4.74 10.70
N THR A 41 -4.72 -4.27 9.59
CA THR A 41 -5.72 -5.01 8.79
C THR A 41 -5.11 -5.65 7.54
N CYS A 42 -3.94 -5.20 7.08
CA CYS A 42 -3.26 -5.76 5.91
C CYS A 42 -2.87 -7.24 6.09
N ILE A 43 -3.37 -8.09 5.20
CA ILE A 43 -3.10 -9.54 5.19
C ILE A 43 -1.91 -9.96 4.30
N GLY A 44 -1.17 -9.00 3.73
CA GLY A 44 0.00 -9.31 2.89
C GLY A 44 -0.30 -10.04 1.57
N CYS A 45 -1.52 -9.94 1.04
CA CYS A 45 -1.94 -10.70 -0.16
C CYS A 45 -1.29 -10.26 -1.49
N LYS A 46 -0.58 -9.12 -1.51
CA LYS A 46 0.13 -8.54 -2.67
C LYS A 46 -0.71 -8.19 -3.90
N LYS A 47 -2.05 -8.34 -3.87
CA LYS A 47 -2.94 -8.01 -5.00
C LYS A 47 -2.90 -6.56 -5.45
N CYS A 48 -2.56 -5.65 -4.52
CA CYS A 48 -2.43 -4.22 -4.79
C CYS A 48 -1.11 -3.87 -5.51
N THR A 49 -0.13 -4.77 -5.51
CA THR A 49 1.16 -4.54 -6.18
C THR A 49 1.02 -4.72 -7.69
N SER A 50 1.77 -3.92 -8.44
CA SER A 50 2.04 -4.03 -9.88
C SER A 50 2.56 -5.41 -10.31
N LYS A 51 3.23 -6.15 -9.42
CA LYS A 51 3.94 -7.39 -9.73
C LYS A 51 3.21 -8.56 -9.08
N GLY A 52 2.42 -9.27 -9.88
CA GLY A 52 1.89 -10.57 -9.51
C GLY A 52 3.00 -11.62 -9.41
N PRO A 53 2.65 -12.85 -9.01
CA PRO A 53 3.57 -14.00 -9.11
C PRO A 53 4.14 -14.09 -10.52
N ASP A 54 5.40 -14.53 -10.63
CA ASP A 54 6.10 -14.79 -11.89
C ASP A 54 6.32 -13.57 -12.82
N GLY A 55 6.29 -12.35 -12.27
CA GLY A 55 6.57 -11.13 -13.04
C GLY A 55 5.41 -10.65 -13.90
N SER A 56 4.19 -11.14 -13.63
CA SER A 56 2.96 -10.63 -14.25
C SER A 56 2.69 -9.18 -13.83
N PHE A 57 2.38 -8.31 -14.79
CA PHE A 57 1.94 -6.93 -14.53
C PHE A 57 0.45 -6.95 -14.15
N LEU A 58 0.11 -6.52 -12.94
CA LEU A 58 -1.26 -6.45 -12.43
C LEU A 58 -1.77 -5.00 -12.41
N ASP A 59 -3.07 -4.82 -12.64
CA ASP A 59 -3.76 -3.52 -12.65
C ASP A 59 -3.79 -2.80 -11.29
N GLY A 60 -3.31 -3.44 -10.21
CA GLY A 60 -3.39 -2.92 -8.84
C GLY A 60 -2.67 -1.59 -8.64
N CYS A 61 -1.46 -1.45 -9.18
CA CYS A 61 -0.75 -0.18 -9.20
C CYS A 61 0.05 -0.05 -10.51
N PRO A 62 -0.39 0.75 -11.50
CA PRO A 62 0.29 0.85 -12.79
C PRO A 62 1.71 1.44 -12.68
N TRP A 63 2.04 2.06 -11.54
CA TRP A 63 3.29 2.79 -11.30
C TRP A 63 4.32 2.06 -10.47
N ASP A 64 4.08 0.79 -10.11
CA ASP A 64 4.99 0.03 -9.23
C ASP A 64 5.28 0.75 -7.90
N ALA A 65 4.31 1.55 -7.41
CA ALA A 65 4.51 2.46 -6.29
C ALA A 65 4.33 1.78 -4.92
N ILE A 66 3.85 0.53 -4.86
CA ILE A 66 3.65 -0.19 -3.59
C ILE A 66 4.88 -1.01 -3.25
N GLU A 67 5.57 -0.59 -2.20
CA GLU A 67 6.68 -1.34 -1.60
C GLU A 67 6.17 -2.18 -0.42
N MET A 68 6.36 -3.49 -0.51
CA MET A 68 6.08 -4.43 0.58
C MET A 68 7.29 -4.52 1.51
N VAL A 69 7.07 -4.31 2.81
CA VAL A 69 8.09 -4.45 3.86
C VAL A 69 7.71 -5.57 4.83
N PRO A 70 8.69 -6.24 5.46
CA PRO A 70 8.43 -7.23 6.52
C PRO A 70 7.68 -6.62 7.71
N THR A 71 6.78 -7.39 8.31
CA THR A 71 5.97 -6.97 9.47
C THR A 71 6.86 -6.46 10.62
N GLU A 72 7.99 -7.10 10.87
CA GLU A 72 8.93 -6.72 11.93
C GLU A 72 9.48 -5.31 11.74
N GLN A 73 9.67 -4.87 10.49
CA GLN A 73 10.12 -3.50 10.20
C GLN A 73 9.00 -2.48 10.49
N VAL A 74 7.75 -2.84 10.21
CA VAL A 74 6.59 -1.98 10.50
C VAL A 74 6.40 -1.87 12.02
N GLU A 75 6.45 -2.99 12.73
CA GLU A 75 6.39 -3.05 14.19
C GLU A 75 7.49 -2.19 14.84
N ALA A 76 8.74 -2.33 14.38
CA ALA A 76 9.85 -1.54 14.89
C ALA A 76 9.67 -0.04 14.63
N ARG A 77 9.16 0.34 13.45
CA ARG A 77 8.89 1.74 13.09
C ARG A 77 7.77 2.36 13.91
N LEU A 78 6.72 1.58 14.23
CA LEU A 78 5.54 2.04 14.95
C LEU A 78 5.66 1.86 16.47
N GLY A 79 6.63 1.07 16.95
CA GLY A 79 6.77 0.74 18.37
C GLY A 79 5.65 -0.15 18.91
N ILE A 80 5.01 -0.94 18.04
CA ILE A 80 3.89 -1.83 18.40
C ILE A 80 4.21 -3.27 18.00
N LYS A 81 3.47 -4.22 18.58
CA LYS A 81 3.47 -5.64 18.17
C LYS A 81 2.09 -6.02 17.68
N PHE A 82 1.98 -6.50 16.45
CA PHE A 82 0.72 -7.02 15.94
C PHE A 82 0.51 -8.40 16.55
N SER A 83 -0.61 -8.59 17.24
CA SER A 83 -1.03 -9.90 17.74
C SER A 83 -1.89 -10.53 16.65
N MET A 84 -1.26 -11.36 15.82
CA MET A 84 -1.93 -12.05 14.70
C MET A 84 -2.70 -13.28 15.18
#